data_AF-A0A1H0MJL6-F1
#
_entry.id   AF-A0A1H0MJL6-F1
#
_cell.length_a   1.000
_cell.length_b   1.000
_cell.length_c   1.000
_cell.angle_alpha   90.00
_cell.angle_beta   90.00
_cell.angle_gamma   90.00
#
_symmetry.space_group_name_H-M   'P 1'
#
loop_
_entity.id
_entity.type
_entity.pdbx_description
1 polymer ?
#
loop_
_entity_poly.entity_id
_entity_poly.type
_entity_poly.pdbx_seq_one_letter_code
_entity_poly.pdbx_strand_id
1 'polypeptide(L)'
;MFLNSLTPQNLNASMKDLLKKIRDNKVLVEVVDGKLKVFAKKGLIDAELIVEIKEKKDQLLSFLLNNDQSYFDGSLKSNIPRLIQDSSYVLSSSQRRLWLLSQFDGGDLAYNVMGAFVFEGELDKPAFAQSFTALI
;
A
#
# COMPACT_ATOMS: atom_id res chain seq x y z
N MET A 1 -2.38 5.78 47.22
CA MET A 1 -1.35 5.36 46.25
C MET A 1 -2.05 4.50 45.21
N PHE A 2 -2.70 5.14 44.23
CA PHE A 2 -3.53 4.44 43.24
C PHE A 2 -2.71 4.23 41.97
N LEU A 3 -2.45 2.96 41.68
CA LEU A 3 -1.89 2.52 40.41
C LEU A 3 -2.91 2.86 39.32
N ASN A 4 -2.53 3.78 38.44
CA ASN A 4 -3.30 4.20 37.28
C ASN A 4 -3.19 3.09 36.22
N SER A 5 -4.01 2.04 36.35
CA SER A 5 -4.13 1.00 35.34
C SER A 5 -4.90 1.55 34.14
N LEU A 6 -4.16 1.96 33.10
CA LEU A 6 -4.70 2.38 31.82
C LEU A 6 -5.53 1.24 31.22
N THR A 7 -6.82 1.48 31.04
CA THR A 7 -7.74 0.54 30.42
C THR A 7 -7.46 0.43 28.91
N PRO A 8 -7.63 -0.76 28.29
CA PRO A 8 -7.38 -0.96 26.85
C PRO A 8 -8.20 -0.05 25.93
N GLN A 9 -9.37 0.41 26.40
CA GLN A 9 -10.24 1.32 25.64
C GLN A 9 -9.65 2.73 25.46
N ASN A 10 -8.86 3.23 26.41
CA ASN A 10 -8.26 4.57 26.33
C ASN A 10 -7.01 4.60 25.42
N LEU A 11 -6.29 3.49 25.32
CA LEU A 11 -5.13 3.35 24.42
C LEU A 11 -5.54 3.42 22.94
N ASN A 12 -6.68 2.81 22.59
CA ASN A 12 -7.16 2.72 21.21
C ASN A 12 -7.59 4.06 20.61
N ALA A 13 -8.10 5.00 21.42
CA ALA A 13 -8.40 6.35 20.97
C ALA A 13 -7.11 7.13 20.65
N SER A 14 -6.12 7.05 21.55
CA SER A 14 -4.84 7.77 21.43
C SER A 14 -3.99 7.35 20.21
N MET A 15 -4.08 6.08 19.79
CA MET A 15 -3.38 5.60 18.59
C MET A 15 -4.10 6.02 17.29
N LYS A 16 -5.43 5.97 17.26
CA LYS A 16 -6.22 6.46 16.10
C LYS A 16 -5.94 7.94 15.84
N ASP A 17 -5.89 8.74 16.91
CA ASP A 17 -5.58 10.16 16.81
C ASP A 17 -4.18 10.41 16.26
N LEU A 18 -3.18 9.63 16.68
CA LEU A 18 -1.83 9.71 16.13
C LEU A 18 -1.79 9.34 14.64
N LEU A 19 -2.42 8.24 14.24
CA LEU A 19 -2.50 7.81 12.83
C LEU A 19 -3.18 8.87 11.95
N LYS A 20 -4.24 9.50 12.49
CA LYS A 20 -4.92 10.61 11.82
C LYS A 20 -3.99 11.82 11.67
N LYS A 21 -3.27 12.21 12.73
CA LYS A 21 -2.27 13.30 12.67
C LYS A 21 -1.17 13.02 11.65
N ILE A 22 -0.64 11.80 11.60
CA ILE A 22 0.38 11.37 10.63
C ILE A 22 -0.14 11.58 9.20
N ARG A 23 -1.34 11.09 8.91
CA ARG A 23 -1.99 11.23 7.60
C ARG A 23 -2.24 12.70 7.24
N ASP A 24 -2.81 13.47 8.16
CA ASP A 24 -3.20 14.86 7.92
C ASP A 24 -1.95 15.75 7.72
N ASN A 25 -0.83 15.41 8.35
CA ASN A 25 0.48 16.04 8.12
C ASN A 25 1.23 15.50 6.89
N LYS A 26 0.61 14.60 6.10
CA LYS A 26 1.20 13.97 4.91
C LYS A 26 2.55 13.30 5.20
N VAL A 27 2.67 12.73 6.39
CA VAL A 27 3.80 11.93 6.82
C VAL A 27 3.50 10.48 6.48
N LEU A 28 4.45 9.81 5.85
CA LEU A 28 4.38 8.37 5.58
C LEU A 28 5.29 7.67 6.60
N VAL A 29 4.77 6.61 7.22
CA VAL A 29 5.50 5.80 8.20
C VAL A 29 5.49 4.37 7.72
N GLU A 30 6.67 3.77 7.56
CA GLU A 30 6.85 2.40 7.08
C GLU A 30 7.83 1.64 7.96
N VAL A 31 7.73 0.31 7.95
CA VAL A 31 8.70 -0.57 8.59
C VAL A 31 9.63 -1.12 7.52
N VAL A 32 10.92 -0.78 7.60
CA VAL A 32 11.96 -1.28 6.68
C VAL A 32 13.06 -1.91 7.53
N ASP A 33 13.40 -3.17 7.24
CA ASP A 33 14.37 -3.96 8.01
C ASP A 33 14.06 -4.05 9.52
N GLY A 34 12.77 -4.14 9.87
CA GLY A 34 12.30 -4.17 11.26
C GLY A 34 12.43 -2.85 12.02
N LYS A 35 12.75 -1.75 11.33
CA LYS A 35 12.85 -0.40 11.92
C LYS A 35 11.82 0.53 11.31
N LEU A 36 11.22 1.36 12.16
CA LEU A 36 10.29 2.41 11.74
C LEU A 36 11.05 3.53 10.99
N LYS A 37 10.71 3.75 9.72
CA LYS A 37 11.17 4.88 8.91
C LYS A 37 10.02 5.87 8.72
N VAL A 38 10.35 7.16 8.82
CA VAL A 38 9.40 8.26 8.68
C VAL A 38 9.81 9.10 7.46
N PHE A 39 8.91 9.21 6.49
CA PHE A 39 9.08 9.99 5.28
C PHE A 39 8.14 11.19 5.35
N ALA A 40 8.70 12.39 5.28
CA ALA A 40 7.94 13.63 5.28
C ALA A 40 8.47 14.56 4.20
N LYS A 41 7.60 15.40 3.64
CA LYS A 41 8.02 16.41 2.67
C LYS A 41 8.92 17.43 3.37
N LYS A 42 10.09 17.71 2.79
CA LYS A 42 11.08 18.65 3.33
C LYS A 42 10.43 20.02 3.57
N GLY A 43 10.38 20.46 4.83
CA GLY A 43 9.83 21.77 5.24
C GLY A 43 8.48 21.76 5.97
N LEU A 44 7.82 20.61 6.14
CA LEU A 44 6.53 20.47 6.85
C LEU A 44 6.61 19.33 7.87
N ILE A 45 7.54 19.43 8.82
CA ILE A 45 7.63 18.44 9.90
C ILE A 45 7.37 19.14 11.22
N ASP A 46 6.20 18.87 11.78
CA ASP A 46 5.86 19.29 13.13
C ASP A 46 6.75 18.55 14.13
N ALA A 47 7.51 19.30 14.92
CA ALA A 47 8.42 18.75 15.92
C ALA A 47 7.65 17.99 17.01
N GLU A 48 6.43 18.42 17.35
CA GLU A 48 5.57 17.72 18.32
C GLU A 48 5.17 16.34 17.81
N LEU A 49 4.84 16.23 16.52
CA LEU A 49 4.46 14.96 15.90
C LEU A 49 5.62 13.95 15.91
N ILE A 50 6.86 14.40 15.67
CA ILE A 50 8.04 13.52 15.74
C ILE A 50 8.24 12.98 17.16
N VAL A 51 8.05 13.82 18.18
CA VAL A 51 8.16 13.40 19.58
C VAL A 51 7.09 12.37 19.90
N GLU A 52 5.84 12.60 19.49
CA GLU A 52 4.74 11.66 19.72
C GLU A 52 4.97 10.31 19.02
N ILE A 53 5.50 10.31 17.78
CA ILE A 53 5.87 9.09 17.04
C ILE A 53 6.98 8.32 17.78
N LYS A 54 7.96 9.03 18.37
CA LYS A 54 9.05 8.39 19.12
C LYS A 54 8.56 7.76 20.42
N GLU A 55 7.66 8.41 21.15
CA GLU A 55 7.09 7.89 22.40
C GLU A 55 6.24 6.64 22.17
N LYS A 56 5.43 6.62 21.10
CA LYS A 56 4.56 5.48 20.74
C LYS A 56 5.20 4.52 19.74
N LYS A 57 6.52 4.58 19.54
CA LYS A 57 7.25 3.83 18.50
C LYS A 57 6.99 2.32 18.56
N ASP A 58 7.06 1.72 19.75
CA ASP A 58 6.92 0.27 19.91
C ASP A 58 5.50 -0.21 19.57
N GLN A 59 4.50 0.61 19.89
CA GLN A 59 3.10 0.35 19.56
C GLN A 59 2.86 0.51 18.05
N LEU A 60 3.40 1.57 17.43
CA LEU A 60 3.34 1.76 15.96
C LEU A 60 4.03 0.63 15.21
N LEU A 61 5.21 0.20 15.69
CA LEU A 61 5.95 -0.90 15.10
C LEU A 61 5.14 -2.20 15.17
N SER A 62 4.56 -2.50 16.33
CA SER A 62 3.71 -3.68 16.53
C SER A 62 2.44 -3.61 15.66
N PHE A 63 1.82 -2.44 15.56
CA PHE A 63 0.64 -2.20 14.73
C PHE A 63 0.93 -2.43 13.24
N LEU A 64 2.03 -1.86 12.72
CA LEU A 64 2.40 -2.00 11.31
C LEU A 64 2.87 -3.43 10.99
N LEU A 65 3.64 -4.07 11.88
CA LEU A 65 4.09 -5.45 11.68
C LEU A 65 2.95 -6.46 11.72
N ASN A 66 2.01 -6.31 12.65
CA ASN A 66 0.87 -7.21 12.78
C ASN A 66 -0.29 -6.85 11.84
N ASN A 67 -0.17 -5.74 11.08
CA ASN A 67 -1.26 -5.15 10.32
C ASN A 67 -2.54 -5.06 11.18
N ASP A 68 -2.41 -4.59 12.42
CA ASP A 68 -3.46 -4.65 13.42
C ASP A 68 -4.58 -3.65 13.09
N GLN A 69 -5.63 -4.13 12.43
CA GLN A 69 -6.75 -3.27 12.01
C GLN A 69 -7.79 -3.01 13.12
N SER A 70 -7.51 -3.36 14.38
CA SER A 70 -8.41 -3.10 15.52
C SER A 70 -8.68 -1.60 15.75
N TYR A 71 -7.77 -0.74 15.29
CA TYR A 71 -7.88 0.71 15.40
C TYR A 71 -8.76 1.34 14.32
N PHE A 72 -9.15 0.64 13.25
CA PHE A 72 -10.05 1.20 12.24
C PHE A 72 -11.47 0.69 12.44
N ASP A 73 -12.46 1.57 12.27
CA ASP A 73 -13.83 1.11 12.14
C ASP A 73 -13.98 0.26 10.87
N GLY A 74 -15.00 -0.59 10.83
CA GLY A 74 -15.21 -1.54 9.74
C GLY A 74 -15.35 -0.93 8.34
N SER A 75 -15.47 0.40 8.19
CA SER A 75 -15.61 1.05 6.89
C SER A 75 -14.35 0.97 6.02
N LEU A 76 -13.17 0.87 6.63
CA LEU A 76 -11.89 0.64 5.93
C LEU A 76 -11.54 -0.85 5.82
N LYS A 77 -12.35 -1.74 6.42
CA LYS A 77 -12.16 -3.20 6.44
C LYS A 77 -12.82 -3.89 5.24
N SER A 78 -12.83 -3.28 4.07
CA SER A 78 -13.13 -4.07 2.88
C SER A 78 -11.87 -4.85 2.51
N ASN A 79 -11.68 -6.01 3.13
CA ASN A 79 -10.80 -7.01 2.56
C ASN A 79 -11.24 -7.21 1.10
N ILE A 80 -10.34 -7.09 0.13
CA ILE A 80 -10.71 -7.24 -1.28
C ILE A 80 -11.21 -8.68 -1.42
N PRO A 81 -12.52 -8.90 -1.63
CA PRO A 81 -13.04 -10.24 -1.63
C PRO A 81 -12.47 -10.98 -2.83
N ARG A 82 -12.02 -12.22 -2.63
CA ARG A 82 -11.66 -13.07 -3.75
C ARG A 82 -12.89 -13.25 -4.62
N LEU A 83 -12.78 -12.86 -5.88
CA LEU A 83 -13.86 -13.04 -6.84
C LEU A 83 -14.06 -14.55 -7.08
N ILE A 84 -15.32 -14.96 -7.25
CA ILE A 84 -15.64 -16.34 -7.59
C ILE A 84 -15.09 -16.62 -8.99
N GLN A 85 -14.51 -17.81 -9.18
CA GLN A 85 -14.02 -18.24 -10.49
C GLN A 85 -15.22 -18.42 -11.43
N ASP A 86 -15.18 -17.73 -12.57
CA ASP A 86 -16.22 -17.79 -13.60
C ASP A 86 -15.58 -17.98 -14.97
N SER A 87 -16.38 -18.45 -15.91
CA SER A 87 -16.09 -18.55 -17.34
C SER A 87 -15.84 -17.19 -18.00
N SER A 88 -16.42 -16.10 -17.46
CA SER A 88 -16.22 -14.75 -17.98
C SER A 88 -16.49 -13.68 -16.92
N TYR A 89 -15.88 -12.50 -17.12
CA TYR A 89 -16.08 -11.33 -16.26
C TYR A 89 -16.48 -10.13 -17.11
N VAL A 90 -17.31 -9.26 -16.55
CA VAL A 90 -17.70 -8.01 -17.21
C VAL A 90 -16.49 -7.09 -17.31
N LEU A 91 -16.22 -6.60 -18.52
CA LEU A 91 -15.17 -5.60 -18.73
C LEU A 91 -15.48 -4.33 -17.94
N SER A 92 -14.45 -3.78 -17.29
CA SER A 92 -14.51 -2.42 -16.77
C SER A 92 -14.77 -1.41 -17.90
N SER A 93 -15.27 -0.22 -17.55
CA SER A 93 -15.54 0.85 -18.53
C SER A 93 -14.30 1.19 -19.38
N SER A 94 -13.11 1.19 -18.76
CA SER A 94 -11.84 1.44 -19.45
C SER A 94 -11.48 0.31 -20.42
N GLN A 95 -11.63 -0.95 -20.01
CA GLN A 95 -11.37 -2.11 -20.88
C GLN A 95 -12.37 -2.16 -22.05
N ARG A 96 -13.65 -1.89 -21.82
CA ARG A 96 -14.67 -1.84 -22.87
C ARG A 96 -14.38 -0.74 -23.89
N ARG A 97 -13.96 0.44 -23.42
CA ARG A 97 -13.54 1.55 -24.31
C ARG A 97 -12.37 1.14 -25.18
N LEU A 98 -11.32 0.53 -24.60
CA LEU A 98 -10.16 0.07 -25.36
C LEU A 98 -10.55 -0.97 -26.39
N TRP A 99 -11.35 -1.98 -26.01
CA TRP A 99 -11.86 -2.99 -26.93
C TRP A 99 -12.65 -2.37 -28.10
N LEU A 100 -13.55 -1.42 -27.81
CA LEU A 100 -14.32 -0.72 -28.84
C LEU A 100 -13.42 0.08 -29.79
N LEU A 101 -12.41 0.77 -29.25
CA LEU A 101 -11.43 1.50 -30.06
C LEU A 101 -10.62 0.57 -30.98
N SER A 102 -10.30 -0.63 -30.49
CA SER A 102 -9.57 -1.66 -31.24
C SER A 102 -10.37 -2.20 -32.44
N GLN A 103 -11.70 -2.08 -32.44
CA GLN A 103 -12.53 -2.53 -33.56
C GLN A 103 -12.55 -1.54 -34.74
N PHE A 104 -12.05 -0.31 -34.58
CA PHE A 104 -11.94 0.67 -35.67
C PHE A 104 -10.64 0.47 -36.45
N ASP A 105 -10.67 0.81 -37.74
CA ASP A 105 -9.50 0.70 -38.61
C ASP A 105 -8.32 1.56 -38.06
N GLY A 106 -7.17 0.93 -37.88
CA GLY A 106 -5.97 1.53 -37.26
C GLY A 106 -5.98 1.65 -35.73
N GLY A 107 -7.07 1.25 -35.04
CA GLY A 107 -7.22 1.37 -33.58
C GLY A 107 -6.28 0.47 -32.78
N ASP A 108 -5.92 -0.70 -33.31
CA ASP A 108 -5.02 -1.67 -32.67
C ASP A 108 -3.58 -1.17 -32.53
N LEU A 109 -3.15 -0.19 -33.33
CA LEU A 109 -1.78 0.33 -33.30
C LEU A 109 -1.62 1.56 -32.39
N ALA A 110 -2.70 2.31 -32.16
CA ALA A 110 -2.65 3.58 -31.44
C ALA A 110 -2.36 3.43 -29.94
N TYR A 111 -2.61 2.25 -29.36
CA TYR A 111 -2.51 2.00 -27.92
C TYR A 111 -1.51 0.91 -27.53
N ASN A 112 -0.80 0.33 -28.50
CA ASN A 112 0.30 -0.58 -28.24
C ASN A 112 1.61 0.23 -28.13
N VAL A 113 2.22 0.23 -26.93
CA VAL A 113 3.57 0.78 -26.77
C VAL A 113 4.55 -0.23 -27.36
N MET A 114 5.01 0.05 -28.58
CA MET A 114 6.08 -0.71 -29.23
C MET A 114 7.42 -0.22 -28.66
N GLY A 115 7.84 -0.80 -27.53
CA GLY A 115 9.16 -0.56 -26.95
C GLY A 115 10.06 -1.78 -27.11
N ALA A 116 11.27 -1.58 -27.64
CA ALA A 116 12.34 -2.56 -27.55
C ALA A 116 13.33 -2.08 -26.48
N PHE A 117 13.63 -2.94 -25.52
CA PHE A 117 14.61 -2.67 -24.48
C PHE A 117 15.82 -3.59 -24.68
N VAL A 118 17.02 -3.02 -24.62
CA VAL A 118 18.27 -3.77 -24.68
C VAL A 118 18.75 -4.00 -23.25
N PHE A 119 18.98 -5.26 -22.90
CA PHE A 119 19.66 -5.60 -21.66
C PHE A 119 21.16 -5.46 -21.84
N GLU A 120 21.81 -4.70 -20.96
CA GLU A 120 23.26 -4.58 -20.92
C GLU A 120 23.84 -5.58 -19.90
N GLY A 121 24.93 -6.26 -20.27
CA GLY A 121 25.59 -7.27 -19.43
C GLY A 121 25.22 -8.72 -19.78
N GLU A 122 25.61 -9.66 -18.92
CA GLU A 122 25.33 -11.08 -19.10
C GLU A 122 23.91 -11.42 -18.63
N LEU A 123 23.08 -11.92 -19.55
CA LEU A 123 21.72 -12.36 -19.27
C LEU A 123 21.69 -13.87 -18.97
N ASP A 124 21.31 -14.23 -17.74
CA ASP A 124 20.94 -15.60 -17.38
C ASP A 124 19.55 -15.94 -17.97
N LYS A 125 19.57 -16.49 -19.19
CA LYS A 125 18.35 -16.85 -19.93
C LYS A 125 17.51 -17.91 -19.20
N PRO A 126 18.08 -18.99 -18.61
CA PRO A 126 17.32 -19.94 -17.81
C PRO A 126 16.57 -19.30 -16.63
N ALA A 127 17.22 -18.46 -15.83
CA ALA A 127 16.59 -17.80 -14.69
C ALA A 127 15.51 -16.80 -15.14
N PHE A 128 15.77 -16.08 -16.24
CA PHE A 128 14.81 -15.18 -16.84
C PHE A 128 13.53 -15.92 -17.27
N ALA A 129 13.68 -17.03 -18.01
CA ALA A 129 12.54 -17.83 -18.45
C ALA A 129 11.72 -18.37 -17.26
N GLN A 130 12.39 -18.89 -16.22
CA GLN A 130 11.73 -19.37 -15.01
C GLN A 130 10.94 -18.28 -14.30
N SER A 131 11.48 -17.06 -14.25
CA SER A 131 10.79 -15.91 -13.62
C SER A 131 9.48 -15.57 -14.34
N PHE A 132 9.46 -15.62 -15.68
CA PHE A 132 8.23 -15.42 -16.45
C PHE A 132 7.22 -16.55 -16.24
N THR A 133 7.67 -17.81 -16.19
CA THR A 133 6.80 -18.95 -15.89
C THR A 133 6.21 -18.88 -14.48
N ALA A 134 6.91 -18.29 -13.52
CA ALA A 134 6.39 -18.12 -12.17
C ALA A 134 5.36 -16.98 -12.04
N LEU A 135 5.37 -16.02 -12.98
CA LEU A 135 4.53 -14.81 -12.92
C LEU A 135 3.19 -14.97 -13.67
N ILE A 136 3.18 -15.78 -14.73
CA ILE A 136 2.00 -16.06 -15.58
C ILE A 136 1.27 -17.30 -15.04
#